data_AF-A0A822D7A4-F1
#
_entry.id   AF-A0A822D7A4-F1
#
_cell.length_a   1.000
_cell.length_b   1.000
_cell.length_c   1.000
_cell.angle_alpha   90.00
_cell.angle_beta   90.00
_cell.angle_gamma   90.00
#
_symmetry.space_group_name_H-M   'P 1'
#
loop_
_entity.id
_entity.type
_entity.pdbx_description
1 polymer ?
#
loop_
_entity_poly.entity_id
_entity_poly.type
_entity_poly.pdbx_seq_one_letter_code
_entity_poly.pdbx_strand_id
1 'polypeptide(L)' 'GNANINIEDSIIQLYNGNRSIVNLTIVVHRMRDDGGQGGASSSNTTGDAGARVLCGRILSSDALIIKPAMFIYHIAI' A
#
# COMPACT_ATOMS: atom_id res chain seq x y z
N GLY A 1 -1.60 16.84 9.69
CA GLY A 1 -2.28 15.81 10.51
C GLY A 1 -1.43 14.57 10.43
N ASN A 2 -1.38 13.78 11.50
CA ASN A 2 -0.48 12.63 11.57
C ASN A 2 -1.33 11.35 11.49
N ALA A 3 -0.96 10.42 10.61
CA ALA A 3 -1.56 9.10 10.53
C ALA A 3 -0.55 8.06 10.99
N ASN A 4 -0.82 7.43 12.13
CA ASN A 4 -0.06 6.28 12.60
C ASN A 4 -0.79 5.02 12.10
N ILE A 5 -0.19 4.34 11.13
CA ILE A 5 -0.83 3.25 10.40
C ILE A 5 -0.10 1.95 10.71
N ASN A 6 -0.87 0.95 11.13
CA ASN A 6 -0.45 -0.45 11.25
C ASN A 6 -1.46 -1.32 10.50
N ILE A 7 -1.06 -1.89 9.37
CA ILE A 7 -1.91 -2.73 8.51
C ILE A 7 -1.24 -4.08 8.29
N GLU A 8 -2.06 -5.13 8.30
CA GLU A 8 -1.70 -6.48 7.86
C GLU A 8 -2.49 -6.83 6.61
N ASP A 9 -1.81 -7.35 5.59
CA ASP A 9 -2.42 -7.77 4.32
C ASP A 9 -1.93 -9.18 3.95
N SER A 10 -2.83 -9.98 3.36
CA SER A 10 -2.55 -11.38 2.99
C SER A 10 -2.28 -11.60 1.50
N ILE A 11 -2.43 -10.55 0.69
CA ILE A 11 -2.28 -10.60 -0.77
C ILE A 11 -0.85 -10.22 -1.14
N ILE A 12 -0.35 -9.07 -0.67
CA ILE A 12 0.96 -8.54 -1.03
C ILE A 12 2.09 -9.18 -0.20
N GLN A 13 3.28 -9.29 -0.77
CA GLN A 13 4.42 -9.96 -0.13
C GLN A 13 5.76 -9.31 -0.50
N LEU A 14 6.81 -9.56 0.30
CA LEU A 14 8.17 -9.05 0.05
C LEU A 14 9.11 -10.07 -0.63
N TYR A 15 8.69 -11.33 -0.79
CA TYR A 15 9.50 -12.38 -1.43
C TYR A 15 9.17 -12.55 -2.92
N ASN A 16 10.12 -13.14 -3.65
CA ASN A 16 10.02 -13.37 -5.09
C ASN A 16 8.72 -14.11 -5.48
N GLY A 17 8.03 -13.58 -6.50
CA GLY A 17 6.76 -14.11 -7.00
C GLY A 17 5.86 -13.01 -7.57
N ASN A 18 4.74 -13.39 -8.18
CA ASN A 18 3.85 -12.45 -8.89
C ASN A 18 3.20 -11.37 -8.02
N ARG A 19 3.17 -11.56 -6.69
CA ARG A 19 2.61 -10.61 -5.73
C ARG A 19 3.67 -9.81 -4.98
N SER A 20 4.94 -9.94 -5.39
CA SER A 20 6.03 -9.18 -4.79
C SER A 20 5.82 -7.68 -5.03
N ILE A 21 5.87 -6.89 -3.96
CA ILE A 21 5.79 -5.43 -4.03
C ILE A 21 7.16 -4.76 -3.94
N VAL A 22 8.24 -5.53 -3.84
CA VAL A 22 9.61 -5.00 -3.87
C VAL A 22 9.82 -4.26 -5.19
N ASN A 23 10.39 -3.06 -5.12
CA ASN A 23 10.54 -2.12 -6.24
C ASN A 23 9.25 -1.52 -6.80
N LEU A 24 8.09 -1.79 -6.21
CA LEU A 24 6.88 -1.01 -6.47
C LEU A 24 6.83 0.24 -5.58
N THR A 25 5.77 1.04 -5.75
CA THR A 25 5.58 2.32 -5.07
C THR A 25 4.32 2.29 -4.23
N ILE A 26 4.44 2.70 -2.96
CA ILE A 26 3.28 3.04 -2.14
C ILE A 26 2.89 4.50 -2.40
N VAL A 27 1.59 4.78 -2.42
CA VAL A 27 1.04 6.10 -2.73
C VAL A 27 0.02 6.49 -1.67
N VAL A 28 0.08 7.73 -1.21
CA VAL A 28 -0.95 8.35 -0.36
C VAL A 28 -1.76 9.31 -1.22
N HIS A 29 -3.08 9.19 -1.14
CA HIS A 29 -4.02 9.98 -1.92
C HIS A 29 -4.61 11.15 -1.12
N ARG A 30 -5.04 12.20 -1.82
CA ARG A 30 -5.63 13.41 -1.23
C ARG A 30 -7.02 13.17 -0.65
N MET A 31 -7.81 12.32 -1.30
CA MET A 31 -9.21 12.06 -0.95
C MET A 31 -9.36 10.63 -0.43
N ARG A 32 -10.50 10.37 0.21
CA ARG A 32 -10.85 9.04 0.71
C ARG A 32 -11.17 8.12 -0.47
N ASP A 33 -10.63 6.90 -0.43
CA ASP A 33 -11.02 5.82 -1.33
C ASP A 33 -12.47 5.36 -1.03
N ASP A 34 -13.30 5.30 -2.06
CA ASP A 34 -14.71 4.94 -1.99
C ASP A 34 -14.99 3.43 -2.02
N GLY A 35 -13.96 2.60 -2.12
CA GLY A 35 -14.05 1.14 -2.17
C GLY A 35 -14.72 0.60 -3.43
N GLY A 36 -14.79 1.37 -4.51
CA GLY A 36 -15.51 1.03 -5.73
C GLY A 36 -17.02 1.25 -5.67
N GLN A 37 -17.52 1.88 -4.60
CA GLN A 37 -18.96 1.98 -4.34
C GLN A 37 -19.53 3.41 -4.54
N GLY A 38 -18.70 4.39 -4.88
CA GLY A 38 -19.11 5.79 -5.01
C GLY A 38 -19.85 6.15 -6.31
N GLY A 39 -19.84 5.27 -7.32
CA GLY A 39 -20.55 5.48 -8.59
C GLY A 39 -19.88 6.45 -9.57
N ALA A 40 -18.69 6.97 -9.25
CA ALA A 40 -17.87 7.73 -10.19
C ALA A 40 -17.22 6.79 -11.23
N SER A 41 -16.89 7.34 -12.40
CA SER A 41 -16.20 6.57 -13.46
C SER A 41 -14.85 5.99 -13.00
N SER A 42 -14.22 6.63 -12.01
CA SER A 42 -12.94 6.28 -11.38
C SER A 42 -13.08 5.32 -10.19
N SER A 43 -14.28 5.07 -9.65
CA SER A 43 -14.49 4.27 -8.45
C SER A 43 -13.93 2.86 -8.59
N ASN A 44 -14.25 2.16 -9.68
CA ASN A 44 -13.82 0.76 -9.92
C ASN A 44 -12.33 0.61 -10.28
N THR A 45 -11.55 1.70 -10.35
CA THR A 45 -10.12 1.65 -10.71
C THR A 45 -9.23 2.26 -9.65
N THR A 46 -9.58 3.43 -9.12
CA THR A 46 -8.74 4.23 -8.20
C THR A 46 -9.49 4.64 -6.94
N GLY A 47 -10.69 4.09 -6.72
CA GLY A 47 -11.53 4.43 -5.57
C GLY A 47 -11.96 5.89 -5.52
N ASP A 48 -11.87 6.59 -6.65
CA ASP A 48 -12.00 8.05 -6.74
C ASP A 48 -11.16 8.83 -5.71
N ALA A 49 -9.99 8.29 -5.32
CA ALA A 49 -9.18 8.83 -4.21
C ALA A 49 -8.44 10.15 -4.55
N GLY A 50 -8.52 10.63 -5.80
CA GLY A 50 -7.93 11.89 -6.24
C GLY A 50 -6.40 11.89 -6.33
N ALA A 51 -5.81 13.09 -6.22
CA ALA A 51 -4.39 13.32 -6.46
C ALA A 51 -3.47 12.54 -5.50
N ARG A 52 -2.27 12.18 -5.99
CA ARG A 52 -1.21 11.51 -5.23
C ARG A 52 -0.39 12.55 -4.47
N VAL A 53 -0.51 12.60 -3.14
CA VAL A 53 0.14 13.62 -2.29
C VAL A 53 1.50 13.18 -1.75
N LEU A 54 1.76 11.87 -1.69
CA LEU A 54 3.05 11.29 -1.33
C LEU A 54 3.26 9.99 -2.10
N CYS A 55 4.51 9.68 -2.42
CA CYS A 55 4.90 8.36 -2.91
C CYS A 55 6.26 7.93 -2.35
N GLY A 56 6.47 6.62 -2.23
CA GLY A 56 7.73 6.05 -1.76
C GLY A 56 8.00 4.68 -2.38
N ARG A 57 9.26 4.41 -2.74
CA ARG A 57 9.67 3.09 -3.24
C ARG A 57 9.79 2.09 -2.10
N ILE A 58 9.30 0.88 -2.32
CA ILE A 58 9.46 -0.24 -1.40
C ILE A 58 10.78 -0.94 -1.72
N LEU A 59 11.68 -0.99 -0.75
CA LEU A 59 12.97 -1.66 -0.86
C LEU A 59 13.05 -2.79 0.17
N SER A 60 13.75 -3.85 -0.19
CA SER A 60 14.17 -4.85 0.79
C SER A 60 15.36 -4.27 1.55
N SER A 61 15.23 -4.09 2.86
CA SER A 61 16.37 -3.91 3.76
C SER A 61 16.97 -5.29 4.00
N ASP A 62 18.23 -5.50 3.63
CA ASP A 62 18.86 -6.83 3.52
C ASP A 62 18.58 -7.82 4.68
N ALA A 63 18.06 -8.97 4.25
CA ALA A 63 18.13 -10.34 4.75
C ALA A 63 18.64 -10.60 6.19
N LEU A 64 17.74 -10.62 7.17
CA LEU A 64 17.58 -11.69 8.15
C LEU A 64 16.23 -11.47 8.85
N ILE A 65 15.44 -12.51 9.05
CA ILE A 65 14.03 -12.46 9.51
C ILE A 65 13.02 -12.17 8.38
N ILE A 66 13.04 -13.01 7.33
CA ILE A 66 11.78 -13.29 6.62
C ILE A 66 11.09 -14.39 7.42
N LYS A 67 10.34 -14.01 8.47
CA LYS A 67 9.38 -14.96 9.07
C LYS A 67 8.26 -15.16 8.03
N PRO A 68 7.82 -16.41 7.82
CA PRO A 68 6.69 -16.66 6.93
C PRO A 68 5.43 -16.08 7.59
N ALA A 69 4.70 -15.30 6.80
CA ALA A 69 3.39 -14.70 7.09
C ALA A 69 3.38 -13.56 8.14
N MET A 70 2.61 -12.51 7.80
CA MET A 70 2.33 -11.30 8.58
C MET A 70 3.41 -10.20 8.47
N PHE A 71 3.32 -9.39 7.41
CA PHE A 71 4.09 -8.15 7.30
C PHE A 71 3.26 -7.00 7.87
N ILE A 72 3.67 -6.53 9.05
CA ILE A 72 3.18 -5.30 9.66
C ILE A 72 3.85 -4.13 8.94
N TYR A 73 3.07 -3.31 8.24
CA TYR A 73 3.56 -2.07 7.65
C TYR A 73 3.36 -0.94 8.66
N HIS A 74 4.44 -0.49 9.29
CA HIS A 74 4.42 0.75 10.05
C HIS A 74 4.72 1.91 9.09
N ILE A 75 3.67 2.62 8.68
CA ILE A 75 3.80 3.80 7.82
C ILE A 75 3.44 5.00 8.67
N ALA A 76 4.45 5.82 8.99
CA ALA A 76 4.23 7.13 9.59
C ALA A 76 4.05 8.16 8.45
N ILE A 77 2.87 8.78 8.36
CA ILE A 77 2.54 9.89 7.43
C ILE A 77 2.19 11.13 8.23
#